data_AF-A0AAV8X802-F1
#
_entry.id   AF-A0AAV8X802-F1
#
_cell.length_a   1.000
_cell.length_b   1.000
_cell.length_c   1.000
_cell.angle_alpha   90.00
_cell.angle_beta   90.00
_cell.angle_gamma   90.00
#
_symmetry.space_group_name_H-M   'P 1'
#
loop_
_entity.id
_entity.type
_entity.pdbx_description
1 polymer ?
#
loop_
_entity_poly.entity_id
_entity_poly.type
_entity_poly.pdbx_seq_one_letter_code
_entity_poly.pdbx_strand_id
1 'polypeptide(L)'
;METLQENPLMGHQKVFHSLIYGLLIQLHRICEQGHEFYLQASYYSNRKFSLGGGTLSFFRHVNGRVVVALACGQVAIFRRNPEGEWDLSQYHLVQLGLPHQSVRQLAVVGDKVWCGYRNKIHVLQPHDLQVVHTLEAHPRRESPVRQMAWLGEGVWVSIRLDSTLRLYHAHTYQHLQDVDIEPYVSKMLGTGKLGFSLVRITSLLISSNRLWIGTSNGVIISVPLSDNGSSMGAVVPRGSIMLPGAGVRIPPVPGSFVPYCTMAHAQLSFHGHRDNVKFFVAVPGNGGTSAASTPSEAMSASVSSIGGQLKQPSAMLVISGGEGYVDFRIEDDNEPRDGASHLLVWQLLTDIPGNPLG
;
A
#
# COMPACT_ATOMS: atom_id res chain seq x y z
N MET A 1 -24.43 5.40 13.89
CA MET A 1 -23.98 4.11 14.47
C MET A 1 -24.13 3.12 13.33
N GLU A 2 -23.19 3.10 12.39
CA GLU A 2 -23.25 2.19 11.25
C GLU A 2 -22.28 1.03 11.49
N THR A 3 -22.87 -0.15 11.62
CA THR A 3 -22.22 -1.45 11.74
C THR A 3 -21.60 -1.84 10.42
N LEU A 4 -20.28 -2.12 10.42
CA LEU A 4 -19.64 -2.90 9.38
C LEU A 4 -20.43 -4.20 9.21
N GLN A 5 -20.89 -4.51 8.00
CA GLN A 5 -21.61 -5.75 7.74
C GLN A 5 -20.57 -6.88 7.57
N GLU A 6 -20.48 -7.73 8.59
CA GLU A 6 -19.45 -8.76 8.77
C GLU A 6 -19.88 -10.10 8.15
N ASN A 7 -19.04 -10.73 7.34
CA ASN A 7 -19.21 -12.13 6.90
C ASN A 7 -17.83 -12.81 6.78
N PRO A 8 -17.43 -13.69 7.71
CA PRO A 8 -16.16 -14.41 7.61
C PRO A 8 -16.25 -15.56 6.61
N LEU A 9 -15.32 -15.61 5.64
CA LEU A 9 -15.13 -16.76 4.74
C LEU A 9 -13.72 -17.33 4.95
N MET A 10 -13.64 -18.63 5.24
CA MET A 10 -12.40 -19.36 5.53
C MET A 10 -11.75 -19.90 4.25
N GLY A 11 -10.42 -19.80 4.13
CA GLY A 11 -9.66 -20.36 3.01
C GLY A 11 -8.16 -20.53 3.32
N HIS A 12 -7.55 -21.58 2.77
CA HIS A 12 -6.15 -21.95 3.03
C HIS A 12 -5.13 -21.09 2.26
N GLN A 13 -4.04 -20.76 2.95
CA GLN A 13 -3.04 -19.78 2.53
C GLN A 13 -1.72 -20.44 2.13
N LYS A 14 -1.57 -20.76 0.84
CA LYS A 14 -0.25 -20.88 0.20
C LYS A 14 -0.36 -20.23 -1.18
N VAL A 15 0.52 -19.27 -1.47
CA VAL A 15 0.58 -18.46 -2.71
C VAL A 15 -0.43 -17.30 -2.76
N PHE A 16 -0.17 -16.18 -2.06
CA PHE A 16 -0.95 -14.95 -2.29
C PHE A 16 -0.11 -13.68 -2.49
N HIS A 17 1.15 -13.63 -2.04
CA HIS A 17 1.96 -12.41 -2.15
C HIS A 17 2.35 -12.04 -3.60
N SER A 18 2.30 -13.00 -4.53
CA SER A 18 2.59 -12.78 -5.97
C SER A 18 1.34 -12.72 -6.85
N LEU A 19 0.15 -13.08 -6.35
CA LEU A 19 -1.03 -13.29 -7.19
C LEU A 19 -1.88 -12.02 -7.37
N ILE A 20 -1.72 -11.03 -6.50
CA ILE A 20 -2.66 -9.90 -6.41
C ILE A 20 -2.25 -8.70 -7.28
N TYR A 21 -0.98 -8.65 -7.70
CA TYR A 21 -0.48 -7.67 -8.67
C TYR A 21 -0.44 -8.20 -10.11
N GLY A 22 -0.92 -9.43 -10.34
CA GLY A 22 -0.86 -10.13 -11.63
C GLY A 22 -2.01 -9.84 -12.59
N LEU A 23 -3.03 -9.06 -12.21
CA LEU A 23 -4.28 -9.00 -12.99
C LEU A 23 -4.38 -7.91 -14.07
N LEU A 24 -3.28 -7.22 -14.41
CA LEU A 24 -3.28 -6.31 -15.58
C LEU A 24 -1.96 -6.32 -16.37
N ILE A 25 -1.08 -7.28 -16.11
CA ILE A 25 0.18 -7.44 -16.82
C ILE A 25 0.36 -8.94 -17.05
N GLN A 26 0.68 -9.36 -18.28
CA GLN A 26 1.33 -10.65 -18.54
C GLN A 26 2.69 -10.67 -17.82
N LEU A 27 2.64 -10.88 -16.50
CA LEU A 27 3.74 -10.99 -15.55
C LEU A 27 3.19 -11.90 -14.44
N HIS A 28 2.95 -13.16 -14.80
CA HIS A 28 2.17 -14.10 -13.98
C HIS A 28 2.93 -14.62 -12.74
N ARG A 29 4.26 -14.51 -12.73
CA ARG A 29 5.10 -14.94 -11.60
C ARG A 29 6.53 -14.46 -11.80
N ILE A 30 7.11 -13.87 -10.76
CA ILE A 30 8.55 -13.98 -10.54
C ILE A 30 8.69 -15.00 -9.41
N CYS A 31 9.08 -16.23 -9.76
CA CYS A 31 9.36 -17.28 -8.78
C CYS A 31 10.85 -17.22 -8.45
N GLU A 32 11.19 -17.04 -7.17
CA GLU A 32 12.56 -17.18 -6.68
C GLU A 32 12.89 -18.67 -6.57
N GLN A 33 13.86 -19.13 -7.35
CA GLN A 33 14.55 -20.42 -7.20
C GLN A 33 16.05 -20.10 -7.15
N GLY A 34 16.55 -19.71 -5.97
CA GLY A 34 17.92 -19.16 -5.82
C GLY A 34 18.04 -17.71 -6.31
N HIS A 35 19.22 -17.31 -6.80
CA HIS A 35 19.50 -15.94 -7.30
C HIS A 35 18.90 -15.63 -8.69
N GLU A 36 17.94 -16.42 -9.16
CA GLU A 36 17.45 -16.39 -10.54
C GLU A 36 15.98 -15.95 -10.62
N PHE A 37 15.64 -15.21 -11.68
CA PHE A 37 14.32 -14.63 -11.87
C PHE A 37 13.70 -15.10 -13.18
N TYR A 38 12.38 -15.28 -13.13
CA TYR A 38 11.58 -15.67 -14.29
C TYR A 38 10.65 -14.50 -14.63
N LEU A 39 10.78 -13.94 -15.83
CA LEU A 39 9.81 -12.99 -16.38
C LEU A 39 9.00 -13.78 -17.40
N GLN A 40 7.74 -14.07 -17.06
CA GLN A 40 6.81 -14.61 -18.02
C GLN A 40 6.19 -13.46 -18.80
N ALA A 41 6.72 -13.20 -19.99
CA ALA A 41 6.27 -12.10 -20.85
C ALA A 41 5.00 -12.44 -21.67
N SER A 42 4.63 -13.72 -21.81
CA SER A 42 3.38 -14.15 -22.47
C SER A 42 3.04 -15.62 -22.14
N TYR A 43 1.83 -16.07 -22.52
CA TYR A 43 1.38 -17.46 -22.31
C TYR A 43 2.28 -18.51 -23.01
N TYR A 44 3.06 -18.10 -24.02
CA TYR A 44 3.87 -18.96 -24.86
C TYR A 44 5.39 -18.77 -24.70
N SER A 45 5.84 -17.76 -23.95
CA SER A 45 7.26 -17.43 -23.81
C SER A 45 7.64 -17.21 -22.35
N ASN A 46 8.32 -18.21 -21.78
CA ASN A 46 9.06 -18.08 -20.53
C ASN A 46 10.51 -17.72 -20.86
N ARG A 47 10.97 -16.54 -20.44
CA ARG A 47 12.38 -16.17 -20.51
C ARG A 47 12.96 -16.03 -19.12
N LYS A 48 14.13 -16.65 -18.92
CA LYS A 48 14.89 -16.68 -17.67
C LYS A 48 15.94 -15.58 -17.72
N PHE A 49 16.11 -14.85 -16.63
CA PHE A 49 17.19 -13.88 -16.49
C PHE A 49 17.68 -13.85 -15.03
N SER A 50 18.97 -13.66 -14.84
CA SER A 50 19.58 -13.57 -13.51
C SER A 50 20.13 -12.16 -13.31
N LEU A 51 19.78 -11.55 -12.18
CA LEU A 51 20.33 -10.26 -11.77
C LEU A 51 21.43 -10.52 -10.75
N GLY A 52 22.66 -10.11 -11.07
CA GLY A 52 23.87 -10.37 -10.28
C GLY A 52 23.97 -9.63 -8.92
N GLY A 53 22.85 -9.22 -8.32
CA GLY A 53 22.79 -8.31 -7.16
C GLY A 53 22.14 -8.86 -5.89
N GLY A 54 21.80 -10.17 -5.83
CA GLY A 54 21.11 -10.77 -4.68
C GLY A 54 19.58 -10.66 -4.72
N THR A 55 18.90 -11.33 -3.77
CA THR A 55 17.44 -11.53 -3.69
C THR A 55 16.63 -10.25 -3.99
N LEU A 56 15.68 -10.37 -4.93
CA LEU A 56 14.69 -9.33 -5.20
C LEU A 56 13.75 -9.19 -4.03
N SER A 57 13.51 -7.94 -3.63
CA SER A 57 12.60 -7.64 -2.55
C SER A 57 11.22 -7.21 -3.08
N PHE A 58 11.17 -6.36 -4.13
CA PHE A 58 9.93 -5.77 -4.65
C PHE A 58 10.05 -5.38 -6.13
N PHE A 59 8.95 -5.37 -6.88
CA PHE A 59 8.87 -4.78 -8.22
C PHE A 59 7.59 -3.96 -8.41
N ARG A 60 7.64 -2.97 -9.31
CA ARG A 60 6.49 -2.13 -9.69
C ARG A 60 6.50 -1.85 -11.18
N HIS A 61 5.32 -1.85 -11.79
CA HIS A 61 5.13 -1.43 -13.17
C HIS A 61 4.59 0.00 -13.22
N VAL A 62 5.14 0.82 -14.10
CA VAL A 62 4.70 2.20 -14.33
C VAL A 62 5.06 2.59 -15.75
N ASN A 63 4.09 3.10 -16.51
CA ASN A 63 4.28 3.66 -17.86
C ASN A 63 5.14 2.78 -18.80
N GLY A 64 4.85 1.48 -18.87
CA GLY A 64 5.58 0.53 -19.75
C GLY A 64 6.98 0.14 -19.26
N ARG A 65 7.31 0.48 -18.00
CA ARG A 65 8.58 0.12 -17.35
C ARG A 65 8.33 -0.73 -16.13
N VAL A 66 9.28 -1.62 -15.83
CA VAL A 66 9.31 -2.40 -14.60
C VAL A 66 10.52 -1.98 -13.79
N VAL A 67 10.28 -1.46 -12.60
CA VAL A 67 11.31 -1.08 -11.63
C VAL A 67 11.40 -2.18 -10.59
N VAL A 68 12.62 -2.62 -10.33
CA VAL A 68 12.92 -3.80 -9.52
C VAL A 68 13.93 -3.43 -8.44
N ALA A 69 13.58 -3.66 -7.18
CA ALA A 69 14.40 -3.35 -6.01
C ALA A 69 15.41 -4.47 -5.73
N LEU A 70 16.69 -4.11 -5.60
CA LEU A 70 17.79 -5.05 -5.37
C LEU A 70 18.30 -4.99 -3.92
N ALA A 71 18.88 -6.09 -3.45
CA ALA A 71 19.50 -6.19 -2.12
C ALA A 71 20.80 -5.35 -1.98
N CYS A 72 21.38 -4.90 -3.08
CA CYS A 72 22.64 -4.15 -3.13
C CYS A 72 22.48 -2.62 -3.07
N GLY A 73 21.25 -2.10 -2.87
CA GLY A 73 20.99 -0.66 -2.81
C GLY A 73 20.79 -0.01 -4.17
N GLN A 74 20.55 -0.83 -5.19
CA GLN A 74 20.24 -0.43 -6.55
C GLN A 74 18.79 -0.76 -6.90
N VAL A 75 18.30 -0.12 -7.96
CA VAL A 75 17.09 -0.53 -8.66
C VAL A 75 17.43 -0.83 -10.12
N ALA A 76 16.90 -1.94 -10.64
CA ALA A 76 16.95 -2.27 -12.05
C ALA A 76 15.68 -1.80 -12.75
N ILE A 77 15.82 -1.17 -13.91
CA ILE A 77 14.72 -0.65 -14.71
C ILE A 77 14.72 -1.37 -16.05
N PHE A 78 13.63 -2.09 -16.31
CA PHE A 78 13.34 -2.76 -17.57
C PHE A 78 12.34 -1.93 -18.37
N ARG A 79 12.44 -2.00 -19.69
CA ARG A 79 11.56 -1.29 -20.63
C ARG A 79 10.92 -2.27 -21.60
N ARG A 80 9.75 -1.88 -22.11
CA ARG A 80 9.22 -2.48 -23.33
C ARG A 80 9.88 -1.87 -24.57
N ASN A 81 10.06 -2.66 -25.62
CA ASN A 81 10.41 -2.18 -26.95
C ASN A 81 9.20 -1.48 -27.62
N PRO A 82 9.38 -0.79 -28.77
CA PRO A 82 8.28 -0.18 -29.50
C PRO A 82 7.15 -1.15 -29.88
N GLU A 83 7.48 -2.43 -30.05
CA GLU A 83 6.54 -3.52 -30.37
C GLU A 83 5.76 -4.02 -29.13
N GLY A 84 6.04 -3.48 -27.94
CA GLY A 84 5.35 -3.80 -26.68
C GLY A 84 5.88 -5.02 -25.94
N GLU A 85 6.93 -5.67 -26.44
CA GLU A 85 7.63 -6.80 -25.81
C GLU A 85 8.67 -6.32 -24.79
N TRP A 86 8.93 -7.13 -23.76
CA TRP A 86 9.96 -6.82 -22.77
C TRP A 86 11.36 -7.03 -23.34
N ASP A 87 12.20 -6.01 -23.31
CA ASP A 87 13.63 -6.17 -23.55
C ASP A 87 14.31 -6.67 -22.28
N LEU A 88 14.45 -8.00 -22.18
CA LEU A 88 15.13 -8.66 -21.06
C LEU A 88 16.66 -8.72 -21.24
N SER A 89 17.17 -8.31 -22.40
CA SER A 89 18.60 -8.31 -22.68
C SER A 89 19.30 -7.08 -22.13
N GLN A 90 18.55 -5.98 -21.97
CA GLN A 90 19.05 -4.71 -21.45
C GLN A 90 18.21 -4.23 -20.28
N TYR A 91 18.90 -3.80 -19.22
CA TYR A 91 18.30 -3.11 -18.10
C TYR A 91 19.22 -1.98 -17.65
N HIS A 92 18.63 -0.97 -17.03
CA HIS A 92 19.38 0.14 -16.46
C HIS A 92 19.46 0.01 -14.94
N LEU A 93 20.64 0.17 -14.36
CA LEU A 93 20.85 0.16 -12.92
C LEU A 93 20.97 1.58 -12.39
N VAL A 94 20.16 1.92 -11.39
CA VAL A 94 20.25 3.18 -10.67
C VAL A 94 20.67 2.91 -9.23
N GLN A 95 21.77 3.54 -8.80
CA GLN A 95 22.24 3.47 -7.41
C GLN A 95 21.43 4.43 -6.54
N LEU A 96 20.79 3.92 -5.49
CA LEU A 96 20.04 4.76 -4.55
C LEU A 96 20.90 5.21 -3.36
N GLY A 97 21.80 4.35 -2.88
CA GLY A 97 22.64 4.65 -1.71
C GLY A 97 23.90 3.81 -1.64
N LEU A 98 24.44 3.62 -0.44
CA LEU A 98 25.61 2.78 -0.25
C LEU A 98 25.36 1.32 -0.69
N PRO A 99 26.37 0.66 -1.29
CA PRO A 99 26.34 -0.77 -1.54
C PRO A 99 26.06 -1.56 -0.26
N HIS A 100 25.45 -2.75 -0.38
CA HIS A 100 25.14 -3.69 0.73
C HIS A 100 23.94 -3.34 1.63
N GLN A 101 23.02 -2.50 1.18
CA GLN A 101 21.75 -2.27 1.88
C GLN A 101 20.58 -2.48 0.92
N SER A 102 19.65 -3.34 1.30
CA SER A 102 18.49 -3.65 0.45
C SER A 102 17.57 -2.45 0.29
N VAL A 103 17.09 -2.25 -0.94
CA VAL A 103 15.92 -1.41 -1.22
C VAL A 103 14.69 -2.17 -0.72
N ARG A 104 13.96 -1.63 0.26
CA ARG A 104 12.97 -2.37 1.05
C ARG A 104 11.52 -2.09 0.70
N GLN A 105 11.26 -1.10 -0.16
CA GLN A 105 9.89 -0.77 -0.56
C GLN A 105 9.92 -0.02 -1.88
N LEU A 106 8.94 -0.30 -2.72
CA LEU A 106 8.63 0.48 -3.92
C LEU A 106 7.15 0.87 -3.89
N ALA A 107 6.86 2.13 -4.22
CA ALA A 107 5.50 2.62 -4.44
C ALA A 107 5.44 3.42 -5.73
N VAL A 108 4.42 3.17 -6.56
CA VAL A 108 4.13 4.00 -7.73
C VAL A 108 3.35 5.21 -7.24
N VAL A 109 3.83 6.40 -7.56
CA VAL A 109 3.25 7.68 -7.16
C VAL A 109 3.16 8.55 -8.41
N GLY A 110 1.96 8.63 -8.99
CA GLY A 110 1.78 9.23 -10.31
C GLY A 110 2.62 8.53 -11.37
N ASP A 111 3.50 9.28 -12.03
CA ASP A 111 4.44 8.80 -13.06
C ASP A 111 5.81 8.35 -12.49
N LYS A 112 5.99 8.44 -11.16
CA LYS A 112 7.27 8.19 -10.48
C LYS A 112 7.24 6.91 -9.66
N VAL A 113 8.41 6.44 -9.25
CA VAL A 113 8.55 5.38 -8.25
C VAL A 113 9.27 5.91 -7.03
N TRP A 114 8.63 5.83 -5.87
CA TRP A 114 9.24 6.13 -4.59
C TRP A 114 9.89 4.86 -4.05
N CYS A 115 11.18 4.94 -3.76
CA CYS A 115 12.01 3.82 -3.34
C CYS A 115 12.46 4.03 -1.90
N GLY A 116 12.04 3.14 -0.99
CA GLY A 116 12.48 3.14 0.40
C GLY A 116 13.85 2.49 0.55
N TYR A 117 14.85 3.27 0.98
CA TYR A 117 16.21 2.82 1.27
C TYR A 117 16.65 3.37 2.61
N ARG A 118 16.80 2.47 3.61
CA ARG A 118 16.99 2.86 5.02
C ARG A 118 15.93 3.89 5.43
N ASN A 119 16.33 4.96 6.12
CA ASN A 119 15.46 6.03 6.58
C ASN A 119 15.12 7.07 5.49
N LYS A 120 15.50 6.83 4.23
CA LYS A 120 15.30 7.75 3.12
C LYS A 120 14.31 7.21 2.10
N ILE A 121 13.67 8.13 1.39
CA ILE A 121 12.87 7.85 0.20
C ILE A 121 13.55 8.53 -0.98
N HIS A 122 13.88 7.76 -2.00
CA HIS A 122 14.40 8.24 -3.27
C HIS A 122 13.26 8.24 -4.30
N VAL A 123 13.02 9.39 -4.93
CA VAL A 123 12.01 9.53 -5.98
C VAL A 123 12.71 9.31 -7.31
N LEU A 124 12.40 8.19 -7.95
CA LEU A 124 12.94 7.78 -9.24
C LEU A 124 11.98 8.20 -10.34
N GLN A 125 12.51 8.87 -11.38
CA GLN A 125 11.80 9.06 -12.65
C GLN A 125 12.13 7.89 -13.58
N PRO A 126 11.19 6.95 -13.80
CA PRO A 126 11.48 5.72 -14.54
C PRO A 126 11.80 6.01 -16.00
N HIS A 127 11.20 7.08 -16.57
CA HIS A 127 11.46 7.49 -17.94
C HIS A 127 12.90 7.94 -18.15
N ASP A 128 13.35 8.84 -17.27
CA ASP A 128 14.67 9.49 -17.36
C ASP A 128 15.77 8.62 -16.77
N LEU A 129 15.41 7.52 -16.09
CA LEU A 129 16.32 6.54 -15.50
C LEU A 129 17.20 7.14 -14.38
N GLN A 130 16.71 8.14 -13.67
CA GLN A 130 17.48 8.86 -12.63
C GLN A 130 16.63 9.13 -11.38
N VAL A 131 17.31 9.31 -10.25
CA VAL A 131 16.69 9.83 -9.02
C VAL A 131 16.53 11.34 -9.15
N VAL A 132 15.30 11.83 -9.06
CA VAL A 132 14.97 13.26 -9.18
C VAL A 132 14.86 13.97 -7.83
N HIS A 133 14.61 13.23 -6.75
CA HIS A 133 14.56 13.79 -5.41
C HIS A 133 14.93 12.74 -4.35
N THR A 134 15.41 13.20 -3.20
CA THR A 134 15.67 12.34 -2.04
C THR A 134 15.26 13.08 -0.78
N LEU A 135 14.39 12.46 0.01
CA LEU A 135 13.94 12.98 1.29
C LEU A 135 14.31 12.03 2.43
N GLU A 136 14.55 12.58 3.61
CA GLU A 136 14.79 11.83 4.82
C GLU A 136 13.47 11.61 5.56
N ALA A 137 12.94 10.38 5.48
CA ALA A 137 11.65 10.04 6.05
C ALA A 137 11.69 9.93 7.58
N HIS A 138 12.88 9.73 8.17
CA HIS A 138 13.10 9.63 9.61
C HIS A 138 14.52 10.11 10.00
N PRO A 139 14.72 10.91 11.07
CA PRO A 139 16.05 11.42 11.46
C PRO A 139 17.08 10.32 11.81
N ARG A 140 16.58 9.22 12.38
CA ARG A 140 17.40 8.05 12.74
C ARG A 140 17.67 7.16 11.54
N ARG A 141 18.93 6.90 11.23
CA ARG A 141 19.40 6.15 10.04
C ARG A 141 19.09 4.66 10.08
N GLU A 142 18.80 4.15 11.28
CA GLU A 142 18.47 2.77 11.59
C GLU A 142 16.96 2.50 11.59
N SER A 143 16.14 3.54 11.37
CA SER A 143 14.68 3.44 11.26
C SER A 143 14.26 3.38 9.79
N PRO A 144 14.22 2.19 9.16
CA PRO A 144 13.96 2.10 7.74
C PRO A 144 12.49 2.38 7.42
N VAL A 145 12.27 3.00 6.27
CA VAL A 145 10.96 3.08 5.62
C VAL A 145 10.43 1.66 5.42
N ARG A 146 9.19 1.43 5.84
CA ARG A 146 8.54 0.13 5.81
C ARG A 146 7.53 0.03 4.67
N GLN A 147 6.49 0.86 4.70
CA GLN A 147 5.44 0.87 3.69
C GLN A 147 5.09 2.28 3.26
N MET A 148 4.53 2.37 2.06
CA MET A 148 4.05 3.62 1.46
C MET A 148 2.71 3.33 0.79
N ALA A 149 1.70 4.17 1.05
CA ALA A 149 0.38 4.10 0.45
C ALA A 149 0.02 5.47 -0.12
N TRP A 150 -0.30 5.52 -1.43
CA TRP A 150 -0.53 6.76 -2.17
C TRP A 150 -2.02 6.92 -2.50
N LEU A 151 -2.53 8.15 -2.32
CA LEU A 151 -3.84 8.58 -2.79
C LEU A 151 -3.80 10.10 -3.08
N GLY A 152 -4.37 10.52 -4.20
CA GLY A 152 -4.43 11.93 -4.58
C GLY A 152 -3.03 12.57 -4.58
N GLU A 153 -2.87 13.64 -3.81
CA GLU A 153 -1.62 14.39 -3.68
C GLU A 153 -0.78 13.97 -2.48
N GLY A 154 -1.14 12.90 -1.76
CA GLY A 154 -0.43 12.48 -0.55
C GLY A 154 0.03 11.03 -0.54
N VAL A 155 1.20 10.82 0.07
CA VAL A 155 1.79 9.52 0.31
C VAL A 155 1.94 9.32 1.82
N TRP A 156 1.17 8.38 2.36
CA TRP A 156 1.32 7.91 3.73
C TRP A 156 2.50 6.94 3.83
N VAL A 157 3.39 7.18 4.78
CA VAL A 157 4.62 6.43 5.00
C VAL A 157 4.63 5.87 6.41
N SER A 158 4.93 4.58 6.55
CA SER A 158 5.23 3.96 7.84
C SER A 158 6.72 3.68 7.99
N ILE A 159 7.21 3.80 9.23
CA ILE A 159 8.59 3.52 9.60
C ILE A 159 8.63 2.22 10.41
N ARG A 160 9.67 1.40 10.19
CA ARG A 160 9.82 0.12 10.88
C ARG A 160 10.05 0.35 12.38
N LEU A 161 9.38 -0.44 13.21
CA LEU A 161 9.41 -0.35 14.67
C LEU A 161 8.82 0.96 15.23
N ASP A 162 8.02 1.66 14.45
CA ASP A 162 7.36 2.91 14.83
C ASP A 162 5.84 2.74 14.78
N SER A 163 5.13 3.49 15.62
CA SER A 163 3.67 3.62 15.66
C SER A 163 3.18 4.86 14.91
N THR A 164 4.09 5.72 14.44
CA THR A 164 3.75 6.97 13.77
C THR A 164 3.69 6.78 12.25
N LEU A 165 2.57 7.22 11.65
CA LEU A 165 2.41 7.44 10.22
C LEU A 165 2.81 8.86 9.85
N ARG A 166 3.43 9.01 8.68
CA ARG A 166 3.87 10.31 8.15
C ARG A 166 3.29 10.55 6.77
N LEU A 167 2.61 11.68 6.57
CA LEU A 167 2.05 12.09 5.29
C LEU A 167 3.02 13.04 4.59
N TYR A 168 3.35 12.74 3.34
CA TYR A 168 4.14 13.59 2.47
C TYR A 168 3.33 14.02 1.25
N HIS A 169 3.57 15.23 0.78
CA HIS A 169 3.02 15.70 -0.49
C HIS A 169 3.72 14.99 -1.67
N ALA A 170 2.94 14.45 -2.61
CA ALA A 170 3.44 13.64 -3.73
C ALA A 170 4.35 14.43 -4.69
N HIS A 171 4.05 15.71 -4.91
CA HIS A 171 4.80 16.57 -5.84
C HIS A 171 5.85 17.48 -5.19
N THR A 172 5.54 18.12 -4.06
CA THR A 172 6.49 19.03 -3.38
C THR A 172 7.42 18.30 -2.42
N TYR A 173 7.15 17.02 -2.13
CA TYR A 173 7.90 16.16 -1.21
C TYR A 173 7.93 16.66 0.24
N GLN A 174 7.13 17.68 0.56
CA GLN A 174 7.04 18.25 1.89
C GLN A 174 6.33 17.28 2.83
N HIS A 175 6.84 17.19 4.05
CA HIS A 175 6.12 16.59 5.17
C HIS A 175 4.90 17.45 5.53
N LEU A 176 3.76 16.80 5.75
CA LEU A 176 2.48 17.47 5.99
C LEU A 176 1.86 17.13 7.34
N GLN A 177 1.91 15.86 7.75
CA GLN A 177 1.22 15.39 8.96
C GLN A 177 1.94 14.19 9.57
N ASP A 178 1.99 14.13 10.90
CA ASP A 178 2.31 12.92 11.66
C ASP A 178 1.09 12.46 12.45
N VAL A 179 0.84 11.15 12.48
CA VAL A 179 -0.27 10.53 13.20
C VAL A 179 0.25 9.32 13.98
N ASP A 180 0.23 9.41 15.32
CA ASP A 180 0.57 8.29 16.20
C ASP A 180 -0.67 7.45 16.53
N ILE A 181 -0.61 6.16 16.25
CA ILE A 181 -1.71 5.21 16.50
C ILE A 181 -1.60 4.52 17.87
N GLU A 182 -0.47 4.63 18.56
CA GLU A 182 -0.23 3.89 19.82
C GLU A 182 -1.27 4.17 20.91
N PRO A 183 -1.67 5.44 21.17
CA PRO A 183 -2.68 5.73 22.19
C PRO A 183 -4.04 5.07 21.90
N TYR A 184 -4.39 4.93 20.61
CA TYR A 184 -5.65 4.33 20.18
C TYR A 184 -5.66 2.81 20.35
N VAL A 185 -4.57 2.15 19.97
CA VAL A 185 -4.41 0.70 20.13
C VAL A 185 -4.37 0.31 21.60
N SER A 186 -3.59 1.05 22.40
CA SER A 186 -3.40 0.77 23.83
C SER A 186 -4.71 0.88 24.62
N LYS A 187 -5.60 1.81 24.24
CA LYS A 187 -6.92 1.94 24.85
C LYS A 187 -7.81 0.71 24.62
N MET A 188 -7.76 0.11 23.44
CA MET A 188 -8.60 -1.02 23.07
C MET A 188 -8.17 -2.31 23.77
N LEU A 189 -6.85 -2.52 23.89
CA LEU A 189 -6.31 -3.74 24.49
C LEU A 189 -6.35 -3.74 26.02
N GLY A 190 -6.59 -2.59 26.65
CA GLY A 190 -6.68 -2.39 28.09
C GLY A 190 -5.31 -2.48 28.77
N THR A 191 -5.01 -1.65 29.77
CA THR A 191 -3.69 -1.58 30.44
C THR A 191 -3.33 -2.81 31.30
N GLY A 192 -4.17 -3.85 31.33
CA GLY A 192 -4.10 -4.96 32.28
C GLY A 192 -3.43 -6.25 31.79
N LYS A 193 -3.22 -6.46 30.48
CA LYS A 193 -2.50 -7.65 29.99
C LYS A 193 -0.99 -7.36 29.98
N LEU A 194 -0.27 -7.83 30.99
CA LEU A 194 1.17 -7.63 31.29
C LEU A 194 2.20 -8.05 30.19
N GLY A 195 1.81 -8.08 28.91
CA GLY A 195 2.66 -8.49 27.78
C GLY A 195 2.66 -7.52 26.58
N PHE A 196 2.29 -6.25 26.76
CA PHE A 196 2.24 -5.30 25.65
C PHE A 196 3.63 -4.99 25.07
N SER A 197 3.92 -5.64 23.95
CA SER A 197 4.97 -5.22 23.02
C SER A 197 4.64 -3.83 22.47
N LEU A 198 5.67 -3.00 22.25
CA LEU A 198 5.59 -1.72 21.52
C LEU A 198 4.70 -1.86 20.28
N VAL A 199 3.75 -0.95 20.10
CA VAL A 199 2.85 -0.93 18.93
C VAL A 199 3.68 -0.58 17.70
N ARG A 200 3.57 -1.40 16.66
CA ARG A 200 4.28 -1.17 15.40
C ARG A 200 3.31 -1.30 14.25
N ILE A 201 3.41 -0.41 13.28
CA ILE A 201 2.67 -0.55 12.03
C ILE A 201 3.33 -1.66 11.20
N THR A 202 2.56 -2.70 10.86
CA THR A 202 3.06 -3.87 10.11
C THR A 202 2.53 -3.96 8.70
N SER A 203 1.30 -3.49 8.47
CA SER A 203 0.65 -3.40 7.16
C SER A 203 -0.07 -2.06 6.96
N LEU A 204 -0.07 -1.57 5.72
CA LEU A 204 -0.70 -0.31 5.33
C LEU A 204 -1.34 -0.45 3.96
N LEU A 205 -2.58 0.03 3.79
CA LEU A 205 -3.30 0.06 2.52
C LEU A 205 -4.24 1.26 2.49
N ILE A 206 -4.41 1.88 1.33
CA ILE A 206 -5.52 2.81 1.09
C ILE A 206 -6.51 2.14 0.16
N SER A 207 -7.78 2.12 0.56
CA SER A 207 -8.89 1.58 -0.23
C SER A 207 -10.19 2.27 0.18
N SER A 208 -11.04 2.59 -0.79
CA SER A 208 -12.37 3.18 -0.57
C SER A 208 -12.32 4.42 0.34
N ASN A 209 -11.40 5.33 0.02
CA ASN A 209 -11.13 6.56 0.78
C ASN A 209 -10.84 6.36 2.29
N ARG A 210 -10.29 5.19 2.64
CA ARG A 210 -9.90 4.84 4.01
C ARG A 210 -8.47 4.35 4.05
N LEU A 211 -7.77 4.73 5.11
CA LEU A 211 -6.45 4.23 5.46
C LEU A 211 -6.61 3.02 6.39
N TRP A 212 -6.23 1.85 5.89
CA TRP A 212 -6.22 0.58 6.59
C TRP A 212 -4.84 0.36 7.18
N ILE A 213 -4.80 0.15 8.49
CA ILE A 213 -3.58 0.04 9.28
C ILE A 213 -3.65 -1.25 10.07
N GLY A 214 -2.61 -2.06 9.95
CA GLY A 214 -2.47 -3.31 10.68
C GLY A 214 -1.25 -3.23 11.58
N THR A 215 -1.37 -3.79 12.77
CA THR A 215 -0.38 -3.63 13.83
C THR A 215 0.35 -4.94 14.15
N SER A 216 1.45 -4.83 14.89
CA SER A 216 2.21 -5.98 15.41
C SER A 216 1.42 -6.85 16.38
N ASN A 217 0.34 -6.32 16.96
CA ASN A 217 -0.50 -7.00 17.94
C ASN A 217 -1.80 -7.51 17.30
N GLY A 218 -1.86 -7.52 15.95
CA GLY A 218 -2.99 -8.03 15.19
C GLY A 218 -4.23 -7.15 15.19
N VAL A 219 -4.19 -6.00 15.85
CA VAL A 219 -5.23 -4.96 15.79
C VAL A 219 -5.25 -4.36 14.39
N ILE A 220 -6.48 -4.14 13.89
CA ILE A 220 -6.76 -3.55 12.59
C ILE A 220 -7.56 -2.26 12.79
N ILE A 221 -7.10 -1.20 12.14
CA ILE A 221 -7.68 0.14 12.22
C ILE A 221 -8.03 0.60 10.81
N SER A 222 -9.20 1.21 10.65
CA SER A 222 -9.62 1.89 9.43
C SER A 222 -9.90 3.35 9.76
N VAL A 223 -9.24 4.28 9.07
CA VAL A 223 -9.42 5.72 9.28
C VAL A 223 -9.92 6.36 7.99
N PRO A 224 -11.07 7.06 7.98
CA PRO A 224 -11.50 7.79 6.79
C PRO A 224 -10.51 8.90 6.46
N LEU A 225 -10.25 9.06 5.16
CA LEU A 225 -9.40 10.11 4.61
C LEU A 225 -10.27 11.31 4.24
N SER A 226 -9.85 12.51 4.67
CA SER A 226 -10.57 13.76 4.42
C SER A 226 -9.82 14.64 3.43
N ASP A 227 -10.56 15.24 2.51
CA ASP A 227 -10.11 16.36 1.68
C ASP A 227 -10.17 17.66 2.49
N ASN A 228 -9.27 17.82 3.47
CA ASN A 228 -9.18 19.05 4.25
C ASN A 228 -8.05 19.94 3.72
N GLY A 229 -8.16 20.38 2.47
CA GLY A 229 -7.31 21.45 1.92
C GLY A 229 -7.61 22.86 2.46
N SER A 230 -8.64 23.05 3.31
CA SER A 230 -9.05 24.42 3.71
C SER A 230 -9.70 24.59 5.11
N SER A 231 -9.75 23.58 5.97
CA SER A 231 -10.29 23.76 7.32
C SER A 231 -9.65 22.80 8.33
N MET A 232 -8.58 23.26 8.98
CA MET A 232 -8.25 23.08 10.41
C MET A 232 -6.74 23.21 10.66
N GLY A 233 -6.34 24.36 11.22
CA GLY A 233 -5.29 24.53 12.22
C GLY A 233 -3.97 23.77 12.08
N ALA A 234 -3.06 24.26 11.23
CA ALA A 234 -1.64 24.21 11.51
C ALA A 234 -1.17 25.64 11.84
N VAL A 235 -0.98 25.95 13.12
CA VAL A 235 -0.26 27.15 13.54
C VAL A 235 1.21 26.94 13.19
N VAL A 236 1.61 27.38 12.00
CA VAL A 236 3.02 27.57 11.66
C VAL A 236 3.38 29.02 12.04
N PRO A 237 4.41 29.27 12.86
CA PRO A 237 4.76 30.63 13.28
C PRO A 237 5.05 31.53 12.09
N ARG A 238 4.39 32.69 12.06
CA ARG A 238 4.57 33.76 11.08
C ARG A 238 6.04 34.16 10.96
N GLY A 239 6.56 34.18 9.74
CA GLY A 239 7.91 34.65 9.47
C GLY A 239 8.32 34.68 8.01
N SER A 240 7.47 35.15 7.09
CA SER A 240 7.98 35.68 5.82
C SER A 240 7.03 36.72 5.24
N ILE A 241 7.61 37.89 4.98
CA ILE A 241 6.99 39.08 4.41
C ILE A 241 6.50 38.75 3.00
N MET A 242 5.24 39.04 2.72
CA MET A 242 4.66 38.96 1.37
C MET A 242 5.33 40.02 0.47
N LEU A 243 6.14 39.57 -0.49
CA LEU A 243 6.56 40.37 -1.64
C LEU A 243 5.51 40.21 -2.76
N PRO A 244 5.12 41.29 -3.46
CA PRO A 244 4.15 41.20 -4.55
C PRO A 244 4.83 40.69 -5.82
N GLY A 245 4.63 39.41 -6.14
CA GLY A 245 5.07 38.82 -7.41
C GLY A 245 5.39 37.32 -7.30
N ALA A 246 4.82 36.54 -8.21
CA ALA A 246 5.02 35.11 -8.46
C ALA A 246 4.24 34.13 -7.55
N GLY A 247 3.22 33.53 -8.16
CA GLY A 247 2.52 32.35 -7.69
C GLY A 247 1.35 32.06 -8.62
N VAL A 248 1.65 31.49 -9.80
CA VAL A 248 0.60 30.94 -10.67
C VAL A 248 -0.15 29.89 -9.86
N ARG A 249 -1.35 30.23 -9.38
CA ARG A 249 -2.28 29.24 -8.84
C ARG A 249 -2.80 28.44 -10.02
N ILE A 250 -2.22 27.26 -10.25
CA ILE A 250 -2.80 26.26 -11.13
C ILE A 250 -4.15 25.89 -10.50
N PRO A 251 -5.28 26.01 -11.23
CA PRO A 251 -6.57 25.59 -10.70
C PRO A 251 -6.50 24.09 -10.33
N PRO A 252 -7.01 23.68 -9.16
CA PRO A 252 -6.94 22.28 -8.74
C PRO A 252 -7.65 21.41 -9.78
N VAL A 253 -6.97 20.36 -10.22
CA VAL A 253 -7.56 19.34 -11.09
C VAL A 253 -8.69 18.67 -10.29
N PRO A 254 -9.91 18.52 -10.84
CA PRO A 254 -10.99 17.82 -10.13
C PRO A 254 -10.52 16.43 -9.66
N GLY A 255 -10.59 16.17 -8.36
CA GLY A 255 -10.12 14.92 -7.74
C GLY A 255 -8.70 14.95 -7.18
N SER A 256 -8.00 16.08 -7.23
CA SER A 256 -6.68 16.25 -6.59
C SER A 256 -6.84 16.81 -5.18
N PHE A 257 -6.61 15.98 -4.17
CA PHE A 257 -6.62 16.38 -2.76
C PHE A 257 -5.50 15.71 -1.96
N VAL A 258 -5.13 16.33 -0.84
CA VAL A 258 -4.23 15.71 0.13
C VAL A 258 -5.06 14.87 1.12
N PRO A 259 -4.82 13.55 1.23
CA PRO A 259 -5.60 12.62 2.05
C PRO A 259 -5.18 12.68 3.52
N TYR A 260 -5.56 13.76 4.21
CA TYR A 260 -5.38 13.87 5.67
C TYR A 260 -6.26 12.85 6.40
N CYS A 261 -5.86 12.48 7.61
CA CYS A 261 -6.69 11.66 8.48
C CYS A 261 -6.66 12.15 9.92
N THR A 262 -7.71 11.84 10.68
CA THR A 262 -7.78 12.10 12.11
C THR A 262 -8.18 10.84 12.84
N MET A 263 -7.43 10.52 13.91
CA MET A 263 -7.75 9.36 14.72
C MET A 263 -9.07 9.50 15.48
N ALA A 264 -9.62 10.72 15.59
CA ALA A 264 -10.97 10.93 16.15
C ALA A 264 -12.06 10.16 15.38
N HIS A 265 -11.84 9.92 14.08
CA HIS A 265 -12.75 9.16 13.23
C HIS A 265 -12.25 7.73 12.95
N ALA A 266 -11.20 7.29 13.64
CA ALA A 266 -10.67 5.94 13.49
C ALA A 266 -11.68 4.90 13.97
N GLN A 267 -11.86 3.87 13.17
CA GLN A 267 -12.66 2.70 13.48
C GLN A 267 -11.72 1.54 13.76
N LEU A 268 -11.82 0.97 14.96
CA LEU A 268 -11.08 -0.22 15.33
C LEU A 268 -11.95 -1.45 15.06
N SER A 269 -11.35 -2.46 14.45
CA SER A 269 -12.01 -3.74 14.27
C SER A 269 -12.02 -4.50 15.59
N PHE A 270 -13.19 -5.02 15.99
CA PHE A 270 -13.28 -5.97 17.11
C PHE A 270 -12.60 -7.31 16.80
N HIS A 271 -12.40 -7.59 15.52
CA HIS A 271 -11.72 -8.78 15.03
C HIS A 271 -10.29 -8.44 14.61
N GLY A 272 -9.36 -9.32 14.92
CA GLY A 272 -7.98 -9.17 14.54
C GLY A 272 -7.26 -10.50 14.40
N HIS A 273 -5.94 -10.39 14.35
CA HIS A 273 -5.05 -11.54 14.35
C HIS A 273 -4.44 -11.72 15.74
N ARG A 274 -4.04 -12.94 16.09
CA ARG A 274 -3.35 -13.19 17.37
C ARG A 274 -1.93 -12.62 17.37
N ASP A 275 -1.32 -12.61 16.19
CA ASP A 275 -0.01 -12.01 15.92
C ASP A 275 -0.13 -10.83 14.96
N ASN A 276 0.99 -10.40 14.35
CA ASN A 276 1.01 -9.26 13.44
C ASN A 276 0.08 -9.44 12.23
N VAL A 277 -0.53 -8.32 11.81
CA VAL A 277 -1.18 -8.23 10.51
C VAL A 277 -0.08 -8.22 9.44
N LYS A 278 -0.06 -9.24 8.58
CA LYS A 278 1.02 -9.46 7.59
C LYS A 278 0.82 -8.64 6.32
N PHE A 279 -0.42 -8.50 5.86
CA PHE A 279 -0.74 -7.73 4.65
C PHE A 279 -2.20 -7.29 4.63
N PHE A 280 -2.48 -6.33 3.75
CA PHE A 280 -3.83 -6.05 3.28
C PHE A 280 -3.88 -6.12 1.76
N VAL A 281 -5.07 -6.40 1.26
CA VAL A 281 -5.41 -6.44 -0.16
C VAL A 281 -6.76 -5.77 -0.34
N ALA A 282 -6.90 -4.96 -1.39
CA ALA A 282 -8.20 -4.50 -1.86
C ALA A 282 -8.53 -5.20 -3.18
N VAL A 283 -9.74 -5.75 -3.29
CA VAL A 283 -10.27 -6.30 -4.55
C VAL A 283 -11.61 -5.66 -4.87
N PRO A 284 -11.84 -5.18 -6.11
CA PRO A 284 -13.16 -4.81 -6.57
C PRO A 284 -14.12 -5.99 -6.44
N GLY A 285 -15.27 -5.75 -5.82
CA GLY A 285 -16.37 -6.69 -5.73
C GLY A 285 -17.54 -6.25 -6.61
N ASN A 286 -18.11 -7.19 -7.37
CA ASN A 286 -19.47 -7.00 -7.86
C ASN A 286 -20.41 -7.43 -6.74
N GLY A 287 -21.13 -6.47 -6.17
CA GLY A 287 -22.09 -6.73 -5.10
C GLY A 287 -23.04 -7.86 -5.50
N GLY A 288 -22.99 -8.97 -4.76
CA GLY A 288 -24.03 -10.00 -4.78
C GLY A 288 -23.71 -11.35 -5.41
N THR A 289 -22.54 -11.60 -6.01
CA THR A 289 -22.23 -12.95 -6.55
C THR A 289 -20.79 -13.36 -6.29
N SER A 290 -20.61 -14.47 -5.56
CA SER A 290 -19.33 -15.14 -5.39
C SER A 290 -18.63 -15.33 -6.74
N ALA A 291 -17.34 -14.98 -6.84
CA ALA A 291 -16.51 -15.22 -8.02
C ALA A 291 -16.48 -16.70 -8.47
N ALA A 292 -16.93 -17.62 -7.61
CA ALA A 292 -17.10 -19.03 -7.91
C ALA A 292 -18.33 -19.38 -8.76
N SER A 293 -19.29 -18.45 -8.96
CA SER A 293 -20.60 -18.81 -9.52
C SER A 293 -20.74 -18.68 -11.05
N THR A 294 -19.84 -18.00 -11.77
CA THR A 294 -19.83 -18.05 -13.25
C THR A 294 -18.44 -17.72 -13.82
N PRO A 295 -17.81 -18.61 -14.63
CA PRO A 295 -16.53 -18.33 -15.28
C PRO A 295 -16.60 -17.23 -16.36
N SER A 296 -17.81 -16.84 -16.79
CA SER A 296 -18.01 -15.99 -17.98
C SER A 296 -17.83 -14.49 -17.73
N GLU A 297 -18.09 -14.00 -16.51
CA GLU A 297 -18.00 -12.56 -16.20
C GLU A 297 -16.62 -12.11 -15.70
N ALA A 298 -15.76 -13.04 -15.25
CA ALA A 298 -14.38 -12.75 -14.88
C ALA A 298 -13.53 -12.24 -16.07
N MET A 299 -13.94 -12.55 -17.32
CA MET A 299 -13.33 -12.00 -18.53
C MET A 299 -13.91 -10.64 -18.97
N SER A 300 -15.03 -10.20 -18.38
CA SER A 300 -15.64 -8.91 -18.71
C SER A 300 -15.02 -7.74 -17.93
N ALA A 301 -14.29 -8.01 -16.84
CA ALA A 301 -13.53 -6.99 -16.10
C ALA A 301 -12.17 -6.65 -16.75
N SER A 302 -11.70 -7.45 -17.72
CA SER A 302 -10.37 -7.32 -18.35
C SER A 302 -10.41 -7.00 -19.85
N VAL A 303 -11.59 -6.86 -20.45
CA VAL A 303 -11.76 -6.33 -21.81
C VAL A 303 -12.69 -5.12 -21.77
N SER A 304 -12.15 -3.97 -21.37
CA SER A 304 -12.76 -2.71 -21.74
C SER A 304 -12.61 -2.57 -23.26
N SER A 305 -13.70 -2.78 -23.99
CA SER A 305 -13.84 -2.34 -25.37
C SER A 305 -13.51 -0.85 -25.44
N ILE A 306 -12.69 -0.49 -26.43
CA ILE A 306 -12.39 0.90 -26.78
C ILE A 306 -13.74 1.60 -27.01
N GLY A 307 -14.18 2.44 -26.05
CA GLY A 307 -15.37 3.29 -26.16
C GLY A 307 -16.51 3.09 -25.14
N GLY A 308 -16.44 2.15 -24.19
CA GLY A 308 -17.48 1.96 -23.16
C GLY A 308 -17.17 2.67 -21.82
N GLN A 309 -18.17 3.29 -21.17
CA GLN A 309 -18.03 3.87 -19.82
C GLN A 309 -17.57 2.80 -18.81
N LEU A 310 -16.52 3.09 -18.03
CA LEU A 310 -16.07 2.25 -16.91
C LEU A 310 -17.19 2.15 -15.86
N LYS A 311 -17.85 0.99 -15.76
CA LYS A 311 -18.81 0.71 -14.69
C LYS A 311 -18.01 0.61 -13.38
N GLN A 312 -18.20 1.56 -12.48
CA GLN A 312 -17.55 1.52 -11.17
C GLN A 312 -18.04 0.31 -10.37
N PRO A 313 -17.15 -0.40 -9.66
CA PRO A 313 -17.55 -1.53 -8.82
C PRO A 313 -18.48 -1.04 -7.70
N SER A 314 -19.56 -1.79 -7.46
CA SER A 314 -20.56 -1.45 -6.45
C SER A 314 -20.11 -1.76 -5.02
N ALA A 315 -18.99 -2.49 -4.88
CA ALA A 315 -18.37 -2.80 -3.61
C ALA A 315 -16.86 -2.98 -3.78
N MET A 316 -16.14 -2.79 -2.68
CA MET A 316 -14.73 -3.10 -2.55
C MET A 316 -14.55 -4.04 -1.37
N LEU A 317 -13.88 -5.17 -1.55
CA LEU A 317 -13.49 -6.03 -0.44
C LEU A 317 -12.09 -5.65 0.01
N VAL A 318 -11.90 -5.46 1.32
CA VAL A 318 -10.58 -5.38 1.93
C VAL A 318 -10.33 -6.68 2.67
N ILE A 319 -9.17 -7.28 2.44
CA ILE A 319 -8.78 -8.55 3.02
C ILE A 319 -7.48 -8.34 3.81
N SER A 320 -7.44 -8.72 5.08
CA SER A 320 -6.20 -8.82 5.84
C SER A 320 -5.79 -10.27 6.00
N GLY A 321 -4.48 -10.52 6.10
CA GLY A 321 -3.96 -11.82 6.46
C GLY A 321 -2.99 -11.74 7.63
N GLY A 322 -3.05 -12.74 8.51
CA GLY A 322 -2.22 -12.84 9.71
C GLY A 322 -2.25 -14.25 10.29
N GLU A 323 -1.65 -14.43 11.47
CA GLU A 323 -1.68 -15.69 12.21
C GLU A 323 -2.69 -15.62 13.35
N GLY A 324 -3.51 -16.67 13.45
CA GLY A 324 -4.62 -16.75 14.38
C GLY A 324 -5.74 -15.74 14.13
N TYR A 325 -6.83 -15.97 14.85
CA TYR A 325 -7.99 -15.09 14.94
C TYR A 325 -8.21 -14.68 16.40
N VAL A 326 -8.62 -13.45 16.62
CA VAL A 326 -9.01 -12.96 17.95
C VAL A 326 -10.22 -12.05 17.82
N ASP A 327 -11.23 -12.23 18.67
CA ASP A 327 -12.28 -11.24 18.95
C ASP A 327 -11.90 -10.53 20.25
N PHE A 328 -11.55 -9.24 20.17
CA PHE A 328 -11.08 -8.45 21.31
C PHE A 328 -12.17 -8.18 22.36
N ARG A 329 -13.43 -8.56 22.09
CA ARG A 329 -14.54 -8.43 23.05
C ARG A 329 -14.70 -9.66 23.93
N ILE A 330 -14.17 -10.81 23.50
CA ILE A 330 -14.34 -12.09 24.19
C ILE A 330 -13.05 -12.40 24.94
N GLU A 331 -13.15 -12.60 26.25
CA GLU A 331 -12.03 -13.07 27.07
C GLU A 331 -11.89 -14.57 26.91
N ASP A 332 -11.13 -14.99 25.90
CA ASP A 332 -10.95 -16.41 25.57
C ASP A 332 -9.58 -16.91 26.00
N ASP A 333 -9.42 -17.14 27.31
CA ASP A 333 -8.16 -17.60 27.92
C ASP A 333 -7.92 -19.12 27.74
N ASN A 334 -8.90 -19.87 27.22
CA ASN A 334 -8.88 -21.34 27.21
C ASN A 334 -8.76 -22.00 25.82
N GLU A 335 -8.88 -21.25 24.72
CA GLU A 335 -8.71 -21.84 23.39
C GLU A 335 -7.22 -22.04 23.05
N PRO A 336 -6.82 -23.24 22.58
CA PRO A 336 -5.46 -23.47 22.13
C PRO A 336 -5.12 -22.47 21.02
N ARG A 337 -3.92 -21.88 21.11
CA ARG A 337 -3.43 -20.94 20.09
C ARG A 337 -3.26 -21.68 18.77
N ASP A 338 -4.33 -21.74 17.97
CA ASP A 338 -4.24 -22.22 16.60
C ASP A 338 -3.42 -21.20 15.81
N GLY A 339 -2.20 -21.61 15.47
CA GLY A 339 -1.25 -20.86 14.67
C GLY A 339 -1.55 -20.90 13.17
N ALA A 340 -2.69 -21.46 12.77
CA ALA A 340 -3.12 -21.40 11.38
C ALA A 340 -3.22 -19.95 10.90
N SER A 341 -2.89 -19.76 9.62
CA SER A 341 -3.03 -18.45 9.00
C SER A 341 -4.51 -18.17 8.72
N HIS A 342 -4.94 -16.96 9.07
CA HIS A 342 -6.33 -16.54 8.96
C HIS A 342 -6.44 -15.32 8.05
N LEU A 343 -7.55 -15.26 7.31
CA LEU A 343 -7.95 -14.10 6.52
C LEU A 343 -9.18 -13.46 7.16
N LEU A 344 -9.18 -12.14 7.23
CA LEU A 344 -10.36 -11.36 7.60
C LEU A 344 -10.79 -10.53 6.40
N VAL A 345 -12.09 -10.43 6.16
CA VAL A 345 -12.65 -9.79 4.96
C VAL A 345 -13.70 -8.76 5.39
N TRP A 346 -13.54 -7.53 4.91
CA TRP A 346 -14.51 -6.44 5.06
C TRP A 346 -15.07 -6.10 3.69
N GLN A 347 -16.39 -5.99 3.58
CA GLN A 347 -17.05 -5.44 2.40
C GLN A 347 -17.34 -3.96 2.65
N LEU A 348 -16.81 -3.12 1.77
CA LEU A 348 -17.06 -1.68 1.74
C LEU A 348 -18.01 -1.42 0.58
N LEU A 349 -19.19 -0.90 0.89
CA LEU A 349 -20.12 -0.44 -0.14
C LEU A 349 -19.61 0.91 -0.66
N THR A 350 -19.61 1.09 -1.98
CA THR A 350 -19.36 2.40 -2.56
C THR A 350 -20.62 3.23 -2.39
N ASP A 351 -20.50 4.44 -1.83
CA ASP A 351 -21.63 5.35 -1.69
C ASP A 351 -22.28 5.56 -3.07
N ILE A 352 -23.48 5.01 -3.26
CA ILE A 352 -24.28 5.25 -4.44
C ILE A 352 -24.82 6.67 -4.29
N PRO A 353 -24.55 7.60 -5.22
CA PRO A 353 -25.13 8.94 -5.16
C PRO A 353 -26.67 8.82 -5.10
N GLY A 354 -27.25 9.19 -3.96
CA GLY A 354 -28.71 9.16 -3.75
C GLY A 354 -29.25 8.22 -2.66
N ASN A 355 -28.42 7.51 -1.90
CA ASN A 355 -28.90 6.76 -0.72
C ASN A 355 -28.65 7.56 0.57
N PRO A 356 -29.69 8.05 1.30
CA PRO A 356 -29.54 8.98 2.42
C PRO A 356 -29.21 8.30 3.77
N LEU A 357 -28.70 7.07 3.76
CA LEU A 357 -28.33 6.32 4.96
C LEU A 357 -26.87 5.87 4.81
N GLY A 358 -25.98 6.75 5.25
CA GLY A 358 -24.57 6.52 5.52
C GLY A 358 -24.19 7.17 6.85
#